data_AF-A0A672LWL9-F1
#
_entry.id   AF-A0A672LWL9-F1
#
_cell.length_a   1.000
_cell.length_b   1.000
_cell.length_c   1.000
_cell.angle_alpha   90.00
_cell.angle_beta   90.00
_cell.angle_gamma   90.00
#
_symmetry.space_group_name_H-M   'P 1'
#
loop_
_entity.id
_entity.type
_entity.pdbx_description
1 polymer ?
#
loop_
_entity_poly.entity_id
_entity_poly.type
_entity_poly.pdbx_seq_one_letter_code
_entity_poly.pdbx_strand_id
1 'polypeptide(L)'
;GKPKCKETKLNEIVTVIFVSVLVYYKTSMTVLEALNTSSVFRSEKDKNKNMQKEILIQRSKGAVPRAAVKTDFPCCLIERDETLEIEFIKDENSSTNQTTADPSLLSKSKPETLVTFLVKKDGGQKVQCLLKSNALRSRVQYVCVYAFKGENVKTALKRDGRFNNVIFQKHCALSEFGSEMHELSNPVDDLDGKAFQVVVLSDQNQPDSQDDLTFKQDGNTTSMDPSTKQYTLKKREKLKNKSEVQKFFREEYGKSVENFLEVKKVKQLMKLSDSVCQIRKGGTREGTGFLLFNRFILTNAHVIGIFTDLTKVNAEQFTAVFGYEDLDSKDSKCIPVKQLTDYFYGKDDKGRHLDYALLELDVDKMAECPNLFDSYSPNAPIKKGQICIVGHPGEGVKKMDPCFIIERENRLEAAHKHASEHQHLIHVINEKCVEEKWDFSAYENQFTYDSCFFHGSSGSPVFDVDCNLIGIHTGGYKYKTKGDKTWSVMEYGFSMQPILDNIIAVARIKGLLDIIRNVDD
;
A
#
# COMPACT_ATOMS: atom_id res chain seq x y z
N GLY A 1 -42.77 -41.44 21.11
CA GLY A 1 -42.25 -41.54 19.73
C GLY A 1 -41.32 -40.38 19.47
N LYS A 2 -40.03 -40.65 19.21
CA LYS A 2 -39.02 -39.64 18.84
C LYS A 2 -39.21 -39.23 17.37
N PRO A 3 -39.06 -37.96 16.99
CA PRO A 3 -39.08 -37.58 15.58
C PRO A 3 -37.75 -37.96 14.93
N LYS A 4 -37.83 -38.78 13.88
CA LYS A 4 -36.71 -39.15 13.00
C LYS A 4 -36.28 -37.93 12.18
N CYS A 5 -35.07 -37.44 12.40
CA CYS A 5 -34.42 -36.53 11.46
C CYS A 5 -33.85 -37.36 10.30
N LYS A 6 -34.24 -37.01 9.07
CA LYS A 6 -33.86 -37.70 7.85
C LYS A 6 -32.33 -37.73 7.69
N GLU A 7 -31.79 -38.95 7.63
CA GLU A 7 -30.44 -39.23 7.14
C GLU A 7 -30.36 -38.78 5.67
N THR A 8 -29.62 -37.71 5.42
CA THR A 8 -29.30 -37.28 4.06
C THR A 8 -27.92 -37.84 3.76
N LYS A 9 -27.85 -38.81 2.84
CA LYS A 9 -26.60 -39.43 2.37
C LYS A 9 -25.65 -38.34 1.85
N LEU A 10 -24.58 -38.04 2.59
CA LEU A 10 -23.45 -37.26 2.09
C LEU A 10 -22.55 -38.19 1.27
N ASN A 11 -22.72 -38.15 -0.05
CA ASN A 11 -21.67 -38.57 -0.97
C ASN A 11 -20.71 -37.39 -1.17
N GLU A 12 -19.70 -37.25 -0.30
CA GLU A 12 -18.55 -36.38 -0.57
C GLU A 12 -17.29 -37.23 -0.71
N ILE A 13 -16.73 -37.20 -1.92
CA ILE A 13 -15.43 -37.81 -2.24
C ILE A 13 -14.36 -37.05 -1.43
N VAL A 14 -13.86 -37.68 -0.38
CA VAL A 14 -12.68 -37.22 0.38
C VAL A 14 -11.44 -37.66 -0.41
N THR A 15 -10.80 -36.75 -1.14
CA THR A 15 -9.45 -37.01 -1.65
C THR A 15 -8.47 -36.60 -0.55
N VAL A 16 -7.99 -37.55 0.26
CA VAL A 16 -6.88 -37.30 1.19
C VAL A 16 -5.59 -37.32 0.39
N ILE A 17 -4.96 -36.15 0.23
CA ILE A 17 -3.60 -36.07 -0.31
C ILE A 17 -2.64 -36.06 0.88
N PHE A 18 -1.89 -37.14 1.07
CA PHE A 18 -0.72 -37.11 1.95
C PHE A 18 0.39 -36.37 1.21
N VAL A 19 0.57 -35.09 1.54
CA VAL A 19 1.76 -34.36 1.11
C VAL A 19 2.79 -34.52 2.22
N SER A 20 3.78 -35.39 2.01
CA SER A 20 5.06 -35.28 2.70
C SER A 20 5.72 -34.00 2.20
N VAL A 21 5.34 -32.87 2.78
CA VAL A 21 5.89 -31.57 2.41
C VAL A 21 7.34 -31.60 2.84
N LEU A 22 8.27 -31.60 1.88
CA LEU A 22 9.66 -31.23 2.13
C LEU A 22 9.70 -29.74 2.48
N VAL A 23 9.28 -29.39 3.70
CA VAL A 23 9.40 -28.04 4.32
C VAL A 23 10.89 -27.68 4.57
N TYR A 24 11.81 -28.52 4.12
CA TYR A 24 13.19 -28.61 4.59
C TYR A 24 14.07 -27.36 4.37
N TYR A 25 13.64 -26.36 3.57
CA TYR A 25 14.51 -25.23 3.23
C TYR A 25 13.84 -23.85 3.04
N LYS A 26 12.54 -23.69 3.30
CA LYS A 26 11.81 -22.45 2.93
C LYS A 26 10.99 -21.88 4.08
N THR A 27 11.69 -21.33 5.06
CA THR A 27 11.12 -20.69 6.26
C THR A 27 10.29 -19.45 5.98
N SER A 28 10.42 -18.85 4.78
CA SER A 28 9.73 -17.62 4.37
C SER A 28 8.42 -17.84 3.61
N MET A 29 7.94 -19.09 3.48
CA MET A 29 6.72 -19.42 2.72
C MET A 29 5.54 -19.76 3.65
N THR A 30 4.34 -19.51 3.15
CA THR A 30 3.09 -20.05 3.72
C THR A 30 2.88 -21.51 3.31
N VAL A 31 2.06 -22.24 4.06
CA VAL A 31 1.71 -23.63 3.73
C VAL A 31 1.07 -23.72 2.34
N LEU A 32 0.18 -22.80 1.95
CA LEU A 32 -0.44 -22.82 0.62
C LEU A 32 0.58 -22.60 -0.50
N GLU A 33 1.53 -21.68 -0.33
CA GLU A 33 2.61 -21.51 -1.31
C GLU A 33 3.46 -22.77 -1.44
N ALA A 34 3.78 -23.43 -0.32
CA ALA A 34 4.49 -24.71 -0.33
C ALA A 34 3.68 -25.80 -1.04
N LEU A 35 2.37 -25.89 -0.78
CA LEU A 35 1.47 -26.84 -1.44
C LEU A 35 1.38 -26.59 -2.95
N ASN A 36 1.34 -25.33 -3.40
CA ASN A 36 1.32 -24.98 -4.82
C ASN A 36 2.61 -25.40 -5.56
N THR A 37 3.71 -25.70 -4.87
CA THR A 37 4.91 -26.29 -5.52
C THR A 37 4.70 -27.75 -5.92
N SER A 38 3.80 -28.47 -5.24
CA SER A 38 3.47 -29.86 -5.54
C SER A 38 2.60 -29.96 -6.80
N SER A 39 3.06 -30.71 -7.79
CA SER A 39 2.27 -31.02 -8.99
C SER A 39 1.00 -31.79 -8.64
N VAL A 40 1.07 -32.72 -7.68
CA VAL A 40 -0.08 -33.53 -7.22
C VAL A 40 -1.16 -32.65 -6.62
N PHE A 41 -0.77 -31.70 -5.75
CA PHE A 41 -1.73 -30.77 -5.15
C PHE A 41 -2.36 -29.85 -6.20
N ARG A 42 -1.55 -29.26 -7.11
CA ARG A 42 -2.07 -28.44 -8.21
C ARG A 42 -3.08 -29.21 -9.06
N SER A 43 -2.72 -30.42 -9.49
CA SER A 43 -3.62 -31.27 -10.29
C SER A 43 -4.90 -31.67 -9.57
N GLU A 44 -4.92 -31.81 -8.24
CA GLU A 44 -6.17 -32.08 -7.50
C GLU A 44 -6.99 -30.80 -7.26
N LYS A 45 -6.33 -29.67 -6.98
CA LYS A 45 -6.97 -28.35 -6.78
C LYS A 45 -7.68 -27.86 -8.05
N ASP A 46 -7.07 -28.09 -9.21
CA ASP A 46 -7.57 -27.63 -10.50
C ASP A 46 -8.69 -28.52 -11.07
N LYS A 47 -9.05 -29.62 -10.40
CA LYS A 47 -10.21 -30.44 -10.81
C LYS A 47 -11.49 -29.62 -10.63
N ASN A 48 -12.37 -29.64 -11.63
CA ASN A 48 -13.68 -28.95 -11.60
C ASN A 48 -14.49 -29.21 -10.32
N LYS A 49 -14.42 -30.43 -9.76
CA LYS A 49 -15.09 -30.80 -8.50
C LYS A 49 -14.56 -30.07 -7.25
N ASN A 50 -13.39 -29.43 -7.33
CA ASN A 50 -12.66 -28.83 -6.22
C ASN A 50 -12.41 -27.31 -6.37
N MET A 51 -12.57 -26.73 -7.58
CA MET A 51 -12.29 -25.30 -7.84
C MET A 51 -13.07 -24.30 -6.95
N GLN A 52 -14.24 -24.70 -6.43
CA GLN A 52 -15.09 -23.86 -5.58
C GLN A 52 -15.13 -24.32 -4.11
N LYS A 53 -14.24 -25.25 -3.73
CA LYS A 53 -14.19 -25.78 -2.37
C LYS A 53 -13.15 -25.05 -1.53
N GLU A 54 -13.44 -24.88 -0.25
CA GLU A 54 -12.48 -24.40 0.75
C GLU A 54 -11.40 -25.47 0.97
N ILE A 55 -10.16 -25.04 1.21
CA ILE A 55 -9.03 -25.93 1.49
C ILE A 55 -8.86 -26.03 3.00
N LEU A 56 -9.19 -27.18 3.57
CA LEU A 56 -8.91 -27.52 4.95
C LEU A 56 -7.54 -28.17 5.03
N ILE A 57 -6.68 -27.63 5.90
CA ILE A 57 -5.34 -28.17 6.17
C ILE A 57 -5.28 -28.58 7.64
N GLN A 58 -5.08 -29.86 7.91
CA GLN A 58 -4.99 -30.43 9.25
C GLN A 58 -3.58 -30.95 9.52
N ARG A 59 -3.06 -30.58 10.69
CA ARG A 59 -1.84 -31.16 11.26
C ARG A 59 -2.14 -32.61 11.66
N SER A 60 -1.45 -33.58 11.06
CA SER A 60 -1.76 -35.01 11.27
C SER A 60 -0.83 -35.71 12.26
N LYS A 61 0.39 -35.17 12.48
CA LYS A 61 1.38 -35.73 13.41
C LYS A 61 2.31 -34.63 13.96
N GLY A 62 2.42 -34.50 15.28
CA GLY A 62 3.28 -33.53 15.97
C GLY A 62 3.05 -33.54 17.48
N ALA A 63 3.74 -32.68 18.24
CA ALA A 63 3.54 -32.55 19.71
C ALA A 63 2.15 -31.94 20.06
N VAL A 64 1.51 -31.32 19.07
CA VAL A 64 0.26 -30.57 19.18
C VAL A 64 -0.92 -31.43 18.66
N PRO A 65 -2.11 -31.41 19.32
CA PRO A 65 -3.34 -32.07 18.85
C PRO A 65 -3.67 -31.81 17.36
N ARG A 66 -4.37 -32.76 16.70
CA ARG A 66 -4.88 -32.60 15.32
C ARG A 66 -5.68 -31.31 15.16
N ALA A 67 -5.01 -30.26 14.72
CA ALA A 67 -5.54 -28.91 14.63
C ALA A 67 -5.51 -28.43 13.18
N ALA A 68 -6.55 -27.70 12.78
CA ALA A 68 -6.58 -27.07 11.49
C ALA A 68 -5.73 -25.80 11.48
N VAL A 69 -4.86 -25.68 10.47
CA VAL A 69 -4.12 -24.46 10.17
C VAL A 69 -4.75 -23.75 8.99
N LYS A 70 -4.51 -22.45 8.90
CA LYS A 70 -4.97 -21.63 7.77
C LYS A 70 -4.04 -21.83 6.57
N THR A 71 -4.51 -21.51 5.37
CA THR A 71 -3.72 -21.62 4.13
C THR A 71 -2.47 -20.73 4.14
N ASP A 72 -2.54 -19.58 4.80
CA ASP A 72 -1.43 -18.64 4.99
C ASP A 72 -0.54 -18.97 6.20
N PHE A 73 -0.72 -20.15 6.83
CA PHE A 73 0.04 -20.51 8.02
C PHE A 73 1.54 -20.59 7.68
N PRO A 74 2.44 -20.07 8.53
CA PRO A 74 3.88 -20.06 8.24
C PRO A 74 4.46 -21.47 8.20
N CYS A 75 5.23 -21.79 7.15
CA CYS A 75 5.92 -23.09 7.06
C CYS A 75 6.94 -23.27 8.18
N CYS A 76 7.53 -22.18 8.70
CA CYS A 76 8.48 -22.23 9.80
C CYS A 76 7.87 -22.69 11.15
N LEU A 77 6.54 -22.77 11.25
CA LEU A 77 5.80 -23.24 12.44
C LEU A 77 5.30 -24.68 12.30
N ILE A 78 5.60 -25.35 11.18
CA ILE A 78 5.31 -26.77 10.96
C ILE A 78 6.53 -27.58 11.42
N GLU A 79 6.30 -28.63 12.20
CA GLU A 79 7.38 -29.45 12.74
C GLU A 79 8.12 -30.22 11.63
N ARG A 80 9.38 -30.56 11.87
CA ARG A 80 10.14 -31.39 10.93
C ARG A 80 9.48 -32.77 10.83
N ASP A 81 9.30 -33.25 9.60
CA ASP A 81 8.64 -34.52 9.28
C ASP A 81 7.16 -34.60 9.70
N GLU A 82 6.54 -33.47 10.01
CA GLU A 82 5.10 -33.37 10.21
C GLU A 82 4.37 -33.55 8.87
N THR A 83 3.37 -34.43 8.88
CA THR A 83 2.47 -34.63 7.75
C THR A 83 1.25 -33.73 7.88
N LEU A 84 0.81 -33.16 6.75
CA LEU A 84 -0.43 -32.40 6.67
C LEU A 84 -1.48 -33.18 5.87
N GLU A 85 -2.68 -33.26 6.42
CA GLU A 85 -3.87 -33.78 5.74
C GLU A 85 -4.61 -32.63 5.07
N ILE A 86 -4.90 -32.78 3.78
CA ILE A 86 -5.55 -31.76 2.97
C ILE A 86 -6.91 -32.29 2.52
N GLU A 87 -7.96 -31.54 2.83
CA GLU A 87 -9.32 -31.83 2.38
C GLU A 87 -9.90 -30.64 1.62
N PHE A 88 -10.63 -30.92 0.54
CA PHE A 88 -11.44 -29.93 -0.17
C PHE A 88 -12.87 -30.04 0.32
N ILE A 89 -13.31 -29.05 1.09
CA ILE A 89 -14.62 -29.02 1.76
C ILE A 89 -15.56 -28.03 1.09
N LYS A 90 -16.81 -28.45 0.90
CA LYS A 90 -17.87 -27.57 0.40
C LYS A 90 -18.58 -26.93 1.58
N ASP A 91 -18.58 -25.59 1.65
CA ASP A 91 -19.42 -24.86 2.59
C ASP A 91 -20.54 -24.16 1.81
N GLU A 92 -21.80 -24.48 2.14
CA GLU A 92 -22.96 -23.89 1.47
C GLU A 92 -23.12 -22.39 1.77
N ASN A 93 -22.40 -21.87 2.80
CA ASN A 93 -22.43 -20.47 3.21
C ASN A 93 -21.11 -19.71 2.98
N SER A 94 -20.09 -20.29 2.33
CA SER A 94 -18.82 -19.57 2.13
C SER A 94 -18.96 -18.53 1.01
N SER A 95 -18.99 -17.26 1.40
CA SER A 95 -18.36 -16.21 0.59
C SER A 95 -16.85 -16.50 0.63
N THR A 96 -16.22 -16.76 -0.50
CA THR A 96 -14.80 -17.11 -0.62
C THR A 96 -13.91 -15.92 -0.25
N ASN A 97 -13.83 -15.61 1.04
CA ASN A 97 -12.85 -14.71 1.63
C ASN A 97 -11.63 -15.55 2.00
N GLN A 98 -10.78 -15.84 1.02
CA GLN A 98 -9.42 -16.29 1.32
C GLN A 98 -8.65 -15.07 1.82
N THR A 99 -8.73 -14.80 3.12
CA THR A 99 -7.86 -13.83 3.78
C THR A 99 -6.45 -14.40 3.77
N THR A 100 -5.62 -14.04 2.80
CA THR A 100 -4.19 -14.35 2.82
C THR A 100 -3.52 -13.37 3.78
N ALA A 101 -2.86 -13.86 4.81
CA ALA A 101 -1.88 -13.06 5.53
C ALA A 101 -0.83 -12.56 4.55
N ASP A 102 -0.40 -11.33 4.80
CA ASP A 102 0.63 -10.64 4.07
C ASP A 102 1.94 -11.47 4.06
N PRO A 103 2.37 -12.00 2.90
CA PRO A 103 3.62 -12.75 2.78
C PRO A 103 4.86 -11.94 3.22
N SER A 104 4.77 -10.61 3.26
CA SER A 104 5.85 -9.73 3.70
C SER A 104 6.06 -9.71 5.23
N LEU A 105 5.07 -10.13 6.01
CA LEU A 105 5.21 -10.28 7.46
C LEU A 105 6.04 -11.53 7.81
N LEU A 106 6.00 -12.58 6.99
CA LEU A 106 6.71 -13.85 7.20
C LEU A 106 8.15 -13.85 6.69
N SER A 107 8.47 -12.99 5.71
CA SER A 107 9.84 -12.83 5.23
C SER A 107 10.75 -12.03 6.18
N LYS A 108 10.15 -11.26 7.11
CA LYS A 108 10.85 -10.43 8.09
C LYS A 108 10.86 -11.00 9.52
N SER A 109 9.97 -11.94 9.83
CA SER A 109 9.83 -12.49 11.18
C SER A 109 10.66 -13.75 11.38
N LYS A 110 11.41 -13.79 12.49
CA LYS A 110 12.11 -15.01 12.91
C LYS A 110 11.09 -15.97 13.55
N PRO A 111 11.28 -17.29 13.45
CA PRO A 111 10.39 -18.24 14.15
C PRO A 111 10.23 -17.93 15.64
N GLU A 112 11.29 -17.41 16.27
CA GLU A 112 11.34 -17.01 17.69
C GLU A 112 10.43 -15.83 18.05
N THR A 113 9.98 -15.04 17.07
CA THR A 113 9.05 -13.90 17.26
C THR A 113 7.59 -14.30 17.08
N LEU A 114 7.33 -15.56 16.75
CA LEU A 114 6.01 -16.11 16.54
C LEU A 114 5.61 -16.99 17.73
N VAL A 115 4.32 -17.00 18.02
CA VAL A 115 3.66 -17.81 19.03
C VAL A 115 2.55 -18.60 18.34
N THR A 116 2.35 -19.84 18.74
CA THR A 116 1.21 -20.66 18.29
C THR A 116 0.38 -21.12 19.47
N PHE A 117 -0.93 -21.01 19.36
CA PHE A 117 -1.84 -21.55 20.38
C PHE A 117 -3.07 -22.20 19.73
N LEU A 118 -3.63 -23.18 20.43
CA LEU A 118 -4.80 -23.89 19.97
C LEU A 118 -6.07 -23.30 20.54
N VAL A 119 -7.10 -23.19 19.70
CA VAL A 119 -8.44 -22.83 20.14
C VAL A 119 -9.40 -23.96 19.80
N LYS A 120 -10.11 -24.46 20.82
CA LYS A 120 -11.12 -25.50 20.66
C LYS A 120 -12.28 -24.99 19.80
N LYS A 121 -12.80 -25.82 18.89
CA LYS A 121 -13.93 -25.43 18.02
C LYS A 121 -15.21 -25.10 18.79
N ASP A 122 -15.40 -25.78 19.91
CA ASP A 122 -16.54 -25.58 20.80
C ASP A 122 -16.13 -24.54 21.84
N GLY A 123 -16.75 -23.36 21.81
CA GLY A 123 -16.59 -22.40 22.89
C GLY A 123 -17.29 -22.87 24.17
N GLY A 124 -17.19 -22.09 25.24
CA GLY A 124 -17.89 -22.35 26.50
C GLY A 124 -19.41 -22.35 26.31
N GLN A 125 -20.16 -22.68 27.37
CA GLN A 125 -21.63 -22.87 27.32
C GLN A 125 -22.42 -21.73 26.64
N LYS A 126 -21.91 -20.49 26.72
CA LYS A 126 -22.53 -19.29 26.13
C LYS A 126 -22.09 -18.95 24.70
N VAL A 127 -21.13 -19.68 24.13
CA VAL A 127 -20.59 -19.44 22.79
C VAL A 127 -21.24 -20.40 21.81
N GLN A 128 -22.16 -19.90 20.99
CA GLN A 128 -22.72 -20.63 19.87
C GLN A 128 -21.97 -20.23 18.58
N CYS A 129 -21.62 -21.21 17.74
CA CYS A 129 -21.08 -20.96 16.40
C CYS A 129 -19.76 -20.16 16.38
N LEU A 130 -18.76 -20.58 17.16
CA LEU A 130 -17.46 -19.90 17.32
C LEU A 130 -16.72 -19.66 15.98
N LEU A 131 -16.65 -20.69 15.13
CA LEU A 131 -15.99 -20.62 13.82
C LEU A 131 -16.99 -20.20 12.74
N LYS A 132 -16.60 -19.43 11.72
CA LYS A 132 -17.50 -19.01 10.63
C LYS A 132 -17.98 -20.16 9.75
N SER A 133 -17.05 -21.02 9.30
CA SER A 133 -17.32 -22.13 8.37
C SER A 133 -18.04 -23.28 9.06
N ASN A 134 -19.16 -23.71 8.50
CA ASN A 134 -19.92 -24.85 9.01
C ASN A 134 -19.18 -26.17 8.72
N ALA A 135 -18.47 -26.23 7.59
CA ALA A 135 -17.67 -27.37 7.20
C ALA A 135 -16.46 -27.57 8.13
N LEU A 136 -15.81 -26.48 8.56
CA LEU A 136 -14.73 -26.57 9.56
C LEU A 136 -15.25 -27.13 10.89
N ARG A 137 -16.40 -26.64 11.38
CA ARG A 137 -16.98 -27.08 12.68
C ARG A 137 -17.26 -28.59 12.75
N SER A 138 -17.57 -29.24 11.61
CA SER A 138 -17.86 -30.67 11.59
C SER A 138 -16.63 -31.56 11.43
N ARG A 139 -15.48 -31.00 11.01
CA ARG A 139 -14.28 -31.75 10.63
C ARG A 139 -13.11 -31.62 11.61
N VAL A 140 -13.04 -30.55 12.41
CA VAL A 140 -11.88 -30.25 13.27
C VAL A 140 -12.26 -30.18 14.75
N GLN A 141 -11.34 -30.56 15.65
CA GLN A 141 -11.52 -30.35 17.09
C GLN A 141 -10.90 -29.03 17.58
N TYR A 142 -9.76 -28.66 16.99
CA TYR A 142 -9.01 -27.45 17.30
C TYR A 142 -8.65 -26.71 16.01
N VAL A 143 -8.49 -25.40 16.13
CA VAL A 143 -7.80 -24.56 15.14
C VAL A 143 -6.51 -24.05 15.77
N CYS A 144 -5.41 -24.08 15.01
CA CYS A 144 -4.13 -23.54 15.42
C CYS A 144 -4.00 -22.11 14.91
N VAL A 145 -3.84 -21.16 15.82
CA VAL A 145 -3.68 -19.73 15.55
C VAL A 145 -2.21 -19.37 15.71
N TYR A 146 -1.66 -18.56 14.80
CA TYR A 146 -0.33 -18.00 14.97
C TYR A 146 -0.42 -16.50 15.30
N ALA A 147 0.52 -16.04 16.12
CA ALA A 147 0.58 -14.70 16.65
C ALA A 147 2.01 -14.15 16.69
N PHE A 148 2.17 -12.83 16.70
CA PHE A 148 3.44 -12.14 16.93
C PHE A 148 3.56 -11.81 18.41
N LYS A 149 4.73 -12.08 19.01
CA LYS A 149 5.03 -11.64 20.38
C LYS A 149 4.76 -10.15 20.57
N GLY A 150 4.17 -9.78 21.70
CA GLY A 150 3.75 -8.42 22.03
C GLY A 150 2.37 -8.01 21.50
N GLU A 151 1.74 -8.78 20.60
CA GLU A 151 0.36 -8.50 20.20
C GLU A 151 -0.65 -9.10 21.18
N ASN A 152 -1.87 -8.56 21.20
CA ASN A 152 -2.94 -9.11 22.02
C ASN A 152 -3.73 -10.24 21.33
N VAL A 153 -4.40 -11.06 22.14
CA VAL A 153 -5.20 -12.19 21.67
C VAL A 153 -6.30 -11.77 20.69
N LYS A 154 -6.95 -10.62 20.93
CA LYS A 154 -8.02 -10.08 20.07
C LYS A 154 -7.51 -9.87 18.64
N THR A 155 -6.33 -9.27 18.50
CA THR A 155 -5.67 -9.01 17.21
C THR A 155 -5.31 -10.30 16.51
N ALA A 156 -4.71 -11.27 17.22
CA ALA A 156 -4.36 -12.57 16.66
C ALA A 156 -5.60 -13.33 16.13
N LEU A 157 -6.68 -13.41 16.92
CA LEU A 157 -7.93 -14.07 16.51
C LEU A 157 -8.64 -13.34 15.36
N LYS A 158 -8.60 -12.00 15.33
CA LYS A 158 -9.14 -11.21 14.21
C LYS A 158 -8.36 -11.45 12.91
N ARG A 159 -7.03 -11.47 12.97
CA ARG A 159 -6.16 -11.74 11.81
C ARG A 159 -6.35 -13.16 11.28
N ASP A 160 -6.54 -14.13 12.16
CA ASP A 160 -6.83 -15.51 11.78
C ASP A 160 -8.10 -15.61 10.91
N GLY A 161 -9.13 -14.83 11.25
CA GLY A 161 -10.30 -14.61 10.40
C GLY A 161 -11.32 -15.74 10.41
N ARG A 162 -10.98 -16.93 10.93
CA ARG A 162 -11.90 -18.10 11.02
C ARG A 162 -12.96 -17.97 12.12
N PHE A 163 -12.80 -17.02 13.05
CA PHE A 163 -13.71 -16.82 14.17
C PHE A 163 -14.87 -15.87 13.84
N ASN A 164 -16.06 -16.13 14.40
CA ASN A 164 -17.24 -15.29 14.22
C ASN A 164 -17.06 -13.93 14.93
N ASN A 165 -17.36 -12.83 14.24
CA ASN A 165 -17.10 -11.49 14.74
C ASN A 165 -17.87 -11.16 16.04
N VAL A 166 -18.96 -11.88 16.33
CA VAL A 166 -19.76 -11.72 17.55
C VAL A 166 -18.91 -11.90 18.82
N ILE A 167 -17.86 -12.75 18.79
CA ILE A 167 -17.00 -12.95 19.98
C ILE A 167 -16.13 -11.72 20.30
N PHE A 168 -15.93 -10.81 19.35
CA PHE A 168 -15.16 -9.59 19.55
C PHE A 168 -16.02 -8.42 20.04
N GLN A 169 -17.34 -8.58 20.02
CA GLN A 169 -18.31 -7.60 20.54
C GLN A 169 -18.68 -7.88 22.00
N LYS A 170 -18.59 -9.15 22.41
CA LYS A 170 -18.81 -9.59 23.80
C LYS A 170 -17.51 -9.55 24.59
N HIS A 171 -17.61 -9.44 25.91
CA HIS A 171 -16.46 -9.62 26.79
C HIS A 171 -16.10 -11.10 26.86
N CYS A 172 -15.09 -11.51 26.10
CA CYS A 172 -14.62 -12.90 26.02
C CYS A 172 -13.20 -13.06 26.56
N ALA A 173 -12.84 -14.30 26.89
CA ALA A 173 -11.49 -14.68 27.29
C ALA A 173 -11.14 -16.07 26.75
N LEU A 174 -9.85 -16.38 26.70
CA LEU A 174 -9.32 -17.73 26.53
C LEU A 174 -9.17 -18.38 27.91
N SER A 175 -9.76 -19.56 28.09
CA SER A 175 -9.61 -20.36 29.30
C SER A 175 -8.80 -21.61 29.01
N GLU A 176 -7.72 -21.81 29.76
CA GLU A 176 -6.93 -23.04 29.75
C GLU A 176 -7.60 -24.07 30.66
N PHE A 177 -8.48 -24.92 30.10
CA PHE A 177 -9.13 -26.06 30.77
C PHE A 177 -9.52 -25.86 32.26
N GLY A 178 -10.08 -24.68 32.61
CA GLY A 178 -10.57 -24.38 33.96
C GLY A 178 -9.55 -23.81 34.95
N SER A 179 -8.35 -23.41 34.51
CA SER A 179 -7.33 -22.79 35.36
C SER A 179 -7.24 -21.28 35.08
N GLU A 180 -6.31 -20.84 34.24
CA GLU A 180 -6.07 -19.42 33.97
C GLU A 180 -6.98 -18.89 32.85
N MET A 181 -7.39 -17.63 33.00
CA MET A 181 -8.16 -16.89 32.02
C MET A 181 -7.31 -15.76 31.44
N HIS A 182 -7.18 -15.73 30.12
CA HIS A 182 -6.52 -14.65 29.39
C HIS A 182 -7.60 -13.85 28.67
N GLU A 183 -7.83 -12.60 29.07
CA GLU A 183 -8.75 -11.73 28.35
C GLU A 183 -8.23 -11.49 26.94
N LEU A 184 -9.13 -11.12 26.02
CA LEU A 184 -8.69 -10.88 24.63
C LEU A 184 -7.72 -9.68 24.51
N SER A 185 -7.66 -8.81 25.51
CA SER A 185 -6.71 -7.69 25.63
C SER A 185 -5.31 -8.11 26.09
N ASN A 186 -5.15 -9.28 26.70
CA ASN A 186 -3.84 -9.77 27.16
C ASN A 186 -2.89 -10.06 25.98
N PRO A 187 -1.56 -9.92 26.19
CA PRO A 187 -0.56 -10.32 25.21
C PRO A 187 -0.56 -11.83 24.97
N VAL A 188 -0.11 -12.25 23.79
CA VAL A 188 -0.06 -13.65 23.38
C VAL A 188 1.18 -14.41 23.88
N ASP A 189 2.18 -13.71 24.41
CA ASP A 189 3.54 -14.23 24.67
C ASP A 189 3.57 -15.51 25.53
N ASP A 190 2.65 -15.65 26.48
CA ASP A 190 2.57 -16.79 27.40
C ASP A 190 1.62 -17.92 26.93
N LEU A 191 1.12 -17.82 25.69
CA LEU A 191 0.14 -18.77 25.11
C LEU A 191 0.79 -19.86 24.26
N ASP A 192 2.10 -19.79 24.02
CA ASP A 192 2.79 -20.67 23.08
C ASP A 192 2.66 -22.16 23.44
N GLY A 193 2.25 -22.97 22.46
CA GLY A 193 2.03 -24.41 22.60
C GLY A 193 0.81 -24.81 23.42
N LYS A 194 0.07 -23.87 24.00
CA LYS A 194 -1.08 -24.16 24.89
C LYS A 194 -2.40 -24.27 24.13
N ALA A 195 -3.39 -24.84 24.80
CA ALA A 195 -4.72 -25.07 24.24
C ALA A 195 -5.83 -24.45 25.10
N PHE A 196 -6.70 -23.69 24.43
CA PHE A 196 -7.69 -22.84 25.08
C PHE A 196 -9.10 -23.09 24.56
N GLN A 197 -10.06 -22.74 25.39
CA GLN A 197 -11.46 -22.60 25.03
C GLN A 197 -11.88 -21.13 25.13
N VAL A 198 -12.57 -20.61 24.11
CA VAL A 198 -13.16 -19.26 24.18
C VAL A 198 -14.39 -19.30 25.08
N VAL A 199 -14.46 -18.42 26.07
CA VAL A 199 -15.58 -18.29 27.00
C VAL A 199 -16.07 -16.85 27.07
N VAL A 200 -17.37 -16.66 27.28
CA VAL A 200 -17.98 -15.33 27.46
C VAL A 200 -18.03 -15.01 28.94
N LEU A 201 -17.32 -13.95 29.34
CA LEU A 201 -17.31 -13.43 30.70
C LEU A 201 -18.52 -12.54 30.98
N SER A 202 -18.92 -11.71 30.00
CA SER A 202 -20.12 -10.87 30.08
C SER A 202 -20.84 -10.80 28.74
N ASP A 203 -22.17 -10.87 28.80
CA ASP A 203 -23.07 -10.70 27.65
C ASP A 203 -23.32 -9.23 27.30
N GLN A 204 -22.76 -8.29 28.07
CA GLN A 204 -22.77 -6.88 27.69
C GLN A 204 -21.83 -6.65 26.51
N ASN A 205 -22.36 -5.98 25.48
CA ASN A 205 -21.54 -5.54 24.37
C ASN A 205 -20.51 -4.54 24.88
N GLN A 206 -19.23 -4.82 24.68
CA GLN A 206 -18.21 -3.83 24.96
C GLN A 206 -18.29 -2.74 23.88
N PRO A 207 -18.23 -1.44 24.23
CA PRO A 207 -17.91 -0.42 23.25
C PRO A 207 -16.58 -0.80 22.59
N ASP A 208 -16.40 -0.52 21.29
CA ASP A 208 -15.08 -0.62 20.66
C ASP A 208 -14.14 0.31 21.46
N SER A 209 -13.37 -0.24 22.42
CA SER A 209 -12.44 0.56 23.21
C SER A 209 -11.33 1.08 22.30
N GLN A 210 -11.09 2.38 22.36
CA GLN A 210 -9.96 3.10 21.77
C GLN A 210 -8.65 2.73 22.51
N ASP A 211 -8.25 1.46 22.49
CA ASP A 211 -6.98 1.04 23.11
C ASP A 211 -5.81 0.99 22.11
N ASP A 212 -6.00 1.44 20.88
CA ASP A 212 -4.87 1.65 19.96
C ASP A 212 -4.43 3.11 20.03
N LEU A 213 -3.19 3.30 20.50
CA LEU A 213 -2.38 4.51 20.55
C LEU A 213 -2.54 5.39 21.81
N THR A 214 -1.81 5.03 22.87
CA THR A 214 -1.32 6.01 23.87
C THR A 214 0.19 6.13 23.81
N PHE A 215 0.69 7.11 23.04
CA PHE A 215 1.90 7.83 23.38
C PHE A 215 1.49 9.25 23.75
N LYS A 216 1.78 9.64 24.99
CA LYS A 216 1.49 10.98 25.52
C LYS A 216 2.34 12.03 24.79
N GLN A 217 1.72 13.11 24.32
CA GLN A 217 2.36 14.42 24.23
C GLN A 217 1.37 15.51 24.61
N ASP A 218 1.81 16.35 25.54
CA ASP A 218 1.18 17.60 25.97
C ASP A 218 1.31 18.69 24.89
N GLY A 219 0.31 19.58 24.83
CA GLY A 219 0.50 20.98 24.43
C GLY A 219 0.02 21.39 23.03
N ASN A 220 -1.23 21.86 22.97
CA ASN A 220 -1.82 22.83 22.04
C ASN A 220 -1.19 23.01 20.64
N THR A 221 -1.92 22.58 19.59
CA THR A 221 -2.36 23.45 18.46
C THR A 221 -3.48 22.72 17.70
N THR A 222 -4.53 23.46 17.34
CA THR A 222 -5.76 23.00 16.69
C THR A 222 -5.48 22.26 15.37
N SER A 223 -5.65 20.92 15.34
CA SER A 223 -5.60 20.11 14.12
C SER A 223 -6.67 19.01 14.15
N MET A 224 -7.37 18.80 13.04
CA MET A 224 -8.45 17.82 12.90
C MET A 224 -8.03 16.39 13.30
N ASP A 225 -8.94 15.75 14.03
CA ASP A 225 -8.86 14.48 14.76
C ASP A 225 -8.76 13.22 13.85
N PRO A 226 -7.87 12.25 14.16
CA PRO A 226 -7.79 10.90 13.55
C PRO A 226 -9.10 10.10 13.50
N SER A 227 -10.13 10.46 14.29
CA SER A 227 -11.45 9.80 14.33
C SER A 227 -12.23 9.81 12.99
N THR A 228 -11.85 10.67 12.04
CA THR A 228 -12.62 10.87 10.80
C THR A 228 -12.49 9.71 9.79
N LYS A 229 -11.35 8.99 9.75
CA LYS A 229 -11.10 7.89 8.78
C LYS A 229 -11.80 6.57 9.15
N GLN A 230 -11.90 6.24 10.44
CA GLN A 230 -12.59 5.02 10.88
C GLN A 230 -14.12 5.15 10.77
N TYR A 231 -14.62 6.39 10.88
CA TYR A 231 -16.04 6.71 10.70
C TYR A 231 -16.49 6.60 9.23
N THR A 232 -15.65 6.98 8.27
CA THR A 232 -15.96 6.90 6.82
C THR A 232 -16.03 5.47 6.30
N LEU A 233 -15.15 4.57 6.77
CA LEU A 233 -15.19 3.12 6.46
C LEU A 233 -16.46 2.43 7.00
N LYS A 234 -16.82 2.67 8.28
CA LYS A 234 -18.04 2.14 8.91
C LYS A 234 -19.34 2.68 8.27
N LYS A 235 -19.30 3.86 7.64
CA LYS A 235 -20.44 4.46 6.93
C LYS A 235 -20.63 3.82 5.56
N ARG A 236 -19.54 3.54 4.81
CA ARG A 236 -19.57 2.87 3.49
C ARG A 236 -20.16 1.46 3.56
N GLU A 237 -19.81 0.67 4.57
CA GLU A 237 -20.33 -0.70 4.76
C GLU A 237 -21.84 -0.76 5.01
N LYS A 238 -22.47 0.36 5.39
CA LYS A 238 -23.91 0.46 5.65
C LYS A 238 -24.72 0.94 4.43
N LEU A 239 -24.08 1.36 3.34
CA LEU A 239 -24.76 1.91 2.17
C LEU A 239 -25.21 0.77 1.23
N LYS A 240 -26.50 0.73 0.91
CA LYS A 240 -27.11 -0.40 0.20
C LYS A 240 -27.41 -0.10 -1.27
N ASN A 241 -27.37 1.18 -1.69
CA ASN A 241 -27.71 1.56 -3.05
C ASN A 241 -26.65 2.43 -3.76
N LYS A 242 -26.71 2.43 -5.09
CA LYS A 242 -25.74 3.09 -6.00
C LYS A 242 -25.71 4.62 -5.85
N SER A 243 -26.81 5.25 -5.46
CA SER A 243 -26.91 6.71 -5.26
C SER A 243 -26.21 7.15 -3.98
N GLU A 244 -26.37 6.39 -2.90
CA GLU A 244 -25.69 6.60 -1.61
C GLU A 244 -24.18 6.43 -1.72
N VAL A 245 -23.74 5.40 -2.46
CA VAL A 245 -22.31 5.19 -2.75
C VAL A 245 -21.75 6.34 -3.59
N GLN A 246 -22.47 6.81 -4.61
CA GLN A 246 -22.07 7.99 -5.39
C GLN A 246 -22.03 9.26 -4.54
N LYS A 247 -22.98 9.45 -3.63
CA LYS A 247 -22.99 10.59 -2.70
C LYS A 247 -21.80 10.53 -1.73
N PHE A 248 -21.48 9.35 -1.22
CA PHE A 248 -20.31 9.11 -0.36
C PHE A 248 -18.98 9.41 -1.08
N PHE A 249 -18.78 8.90 -2.30
CA PHE A 249 -17.59 9.24 -3.09
C PHE A 249 -17.52 10.73 -3.44
N ARG A 250 -18.67 11.38 -3.67
CA ARG A 250 -18.73 12.85 -3.83
C ARG A 250 -18.35 13.60 -2.56
N GLU A 251 -18.75 13.11 -1.39
CA GLU A 251 -18.43 13.71 -0.09
C GLU A 251 -16.93 13.52 0.25
N GLU A 252 -16.36 12.34 -0.02
CA GLU A 252 -14.93 12.07 0.20
C GLU A 252 -14.05 12.82 -0.81
N TYR A 253 -14.43 12.84 -2.10
CA TYR A 253 -13.78 13.67 -3.10
C TYR A 253 -13.93 15.17 -2.77
N GLY A 254 -15.10 15.58 -2.26
CA GLY A 254 -15.36 16.95 -1.83
C GLY A 254 -14.42 17.41 -0.72
N LYS A 255 -14.21 16.58 0.31
CA LYS A 255 -13.19 16.81 1.35
C LYS A 255 -11.77 16.73 0.78
N SER A 256 -11.59 15.97 -0.30
CA SER A 256 -10.29 15.75 -0.90
C SER A 256 -9.78 17.00 -1.64
N VAL A 257 -10.70 17.70 -2.31
CA VAL A 257 -10.38 18.88 -3.11
C VAL A 257 -10.65 20.20 -2.39
N GLU A 258 -11.20 20.18 -1.18
CA GLU A 258 -11.75 21.36 -0.48
C GLU A 258 -10.78 22.56 -0.41
N ASN A 259 -9.50 22.34 -0.07
CA ASN A 259 -8.53 23.46 0.02
C ASN A 259 -8.11 23.99 -1.36
N PHE A 260 -8.28 23.19 -2.42
CA PHE A 260 -8.05 23.61 -3.81
C PHE A 260 -9.33 24.09 -4.51
N LEU A 261 -10.45 24.25 -3.77
CA LEU A 261 -11.66 24.94 -4.27
C LEU A 261 -11.67 26.43 -3.94
N GLU A 262 -10.81 26.90 -3.03
CA GLU A 262 -10.73 28.33 -2.74
C GLU A 262 -10.19 29.09 -3.95
N VAL A 263 -11.01 30.00 -4.50
CA VAL A 263 -10.69 30.78 -5.72
C VAL A 263 -9.33 31.48 -5.62
N LYS A 264 -8.95 31.96 -4.43
CA LYS A 264 -7.64 32.59 -4.20
C LYS A 264 -6.50 31.60 -4.43
N LYS A 265 -6.59 30.40 -3.85
CA LYS A 265 -5.59 29.32 -4.02
C LYS A 265 -5.55 28.84 -5.46
N VAL A 266 -6.70 28.67 -6.11
CA VAL A 266 -6.77 28.30 -7.54
C VAL A 266 -6.06 29.35 -8.41
N LYS A 267 -6.35 30.64 -8.21
CA LYS A 267 -5.66 31.73 -8.95
C LYS A 267 -4.15 31.74 -8.72
N GLN A 268 -3.72 31.51 -7.48
CA GLN A 268 -2.30 31.43 -7.14
C GLN A 268 -1.64 30.24 -7.85
N LEU A 269 -2.26 29.06 -7.81
CA LEU A 269 -1.77 27.86 -8.47
C LEU A 269 -1.76 28.01 -10.00
N MET A 270 -2.78 28.67 -10.59
CA MET A 270 -2.80 29.01 -12.02
C MET A 270 -1.60 29.87 -12.40
N LYS A 271 -1.27 30.90 -11.61
CA LYS A 271 -0.08 31.73 -11.84
C LYS A 271 1.20 30.89 -11.76
N LEU A 272 1.34 30.01 -10.77
CA LEU A 272 2.49 29.11 -10.66
C LEU A 272 2.56 28.09 -11.81
N SER A 273 1.40 27.71 -12.37
CA SER A 273 1.33 26.78 -13.50
C SER A 273 1.91 27.33 -14.79
N ASP A 274 2.08 28.65 -14.91
CA ASP A 274 2.74 29.30 -16.07
C ASP A 274 4.21 28.89 -16.16
N SER A 275 4.83 28.52 -15.04
CA SER A 275 6.21 28.04 -14.94
C SER A 275 6.38 26.58 -15.29
N VAL A 276 5.29 25.84 -15.49
CA VAL A 276 5.33 24.40 -15.82
C VAL A 276 5.36 24.22 -17.32
N CYS A 277 6.31 23.41 -17.79
CA CYS A 277 6.52 23.15 -19.21
C CYS A 277 6.51 21.65 -19.52
N GLN A 278 6.24 21.34 -20.78
CA GLN A 278 6.44 20.01 -21.33
C GLN A 278 7.85 19.89 -21.89
N ILE A 279 8.57 18.84 -21.50
CA ILE A 279 9.89 18.52 -22.06
C ILE A 279 9.70 17.68 -23.31
N ARG A 280 10.30 18.12 -24.42
CA ARG A 280 10.27 17.40 -25.69
C ARG A 280 11.68 17.10 -26.19
N LYS A 281 11.87 15.96 -26.83
CA LYS A 281 13.09 15.55 -27.52
C LYS A 281 12.78 15.31 -28.99
N GLY A 282 13.32 16.15 -29.88
CA GLY A 282 13.03 16.06 -31.31
C GLY A 282 11.53 16.06 -31.66
N GLY A 283 10.72 16.78 -30.86
CA GLY A 283 9.26 16.83 -30.99
C GLY A 283 8.49 15.75 -30.24
N THR A 284 9.14 14.64 -29.87
CA THR A 284 8.57 13.61 -28.98
C THR A 284 8.46 14.15 -27.57
N ARG A 285 7.40 13.81 -26.84
CA ARG A 285 7.12 14.32 -25.49
C ARG A 285 7.73 13.34 -24.49
N GLU A 286 8.60 13.82 -23.61
CA GLU A 286 9.37 12.97 -22.70
C GLU A 286 8.90 13.08 -21.25
N GLY A 287 8.39 14.25 -20.86
CA GLY A 287 7.97 14.49 -19.49
C GLY A 287 7.55 15.93 -19.23
N THR A 288 7.56 16.30 -17.96
CA THR A 288 7.27 17.63 -17.45
C THR A 288 8.54 18.25 -16.87
N GLY A 289 8.65 19.56 -16.89
CA GLY A 289 9.64 20.31 -16.13
C GLY A 289 9.02 21.61 -15.62
N PHE A 290 9.77 22.37 -14.84
CA PHE A 290 9.32 23.66 -14.37
C PHE A 290 10.46 24.66 -14.19
N LEU A 291 10.18 25.93 -14.41
CA LEU A 291 11.10 27.03 -14.12
C LEU A 291 11.36 27.12 -12.62
N LEU A 292 12.59 26.76 -12.22
CA LEU A 292 13.03 26.84 -10.83
C LEU A 292 13.36 28.30 -10.49
N PHE A 293 14.26 28.91 -11.26
CA PHE A 293 14.59 30.34 -11.19
C PHE A 293 15.22 30.84 -12.50
N ASN A 294 15.03 32.12 -12.82
CA ASN A 294 15.67 32.85 -13.92
C ASN A 294 15.47 32.22 -15.32
N ARG A 295 16.34 31.29 -15.72
CA ARG A 295 16.28 30.53 -16.99
C ARG A 295 16.57 29.04 -16.79
N PHE A 296 16.66 28.61 -15.53
CA PHE A 296 16.96 27.24 -15.16
C PHE A 296 15.66 26.50 -14.85
N ILE A 297 15.43 25.39 -15.54
CA ILE A 297 14.30 24.52 -15.30
C ILE A 297 14.76 23.24 -14.61
N LEU A 298 13.89 22.67 -13.78
CA LEU A 298 14.09 21.39 -13.12
C LEU A 298 13.15 20.34 -13.73
N THR A 299 13.67 19.13 -13.93
CA THR A 299 12.92 17.93 -14.30
C THR A 299 13.58 16.70 -13.63
N ASN A 300 13.05 15.49 -13.84
CA ASN A 300 13.76 14.27 -13.42
C ASN A 300 14.89 13.94 -14.39
N ALA A 301 15.99 13.36 -13.90
CA ALA A 301 17.12 12.95 -14.73
C ALA A 301 16.70 11.88 -15.76
N HIS A 302 15.80 10.98 -15.35
CA HIS A 302 15.32 9.93 -16.24
C HIS A 302 14.52 10.45 -17.45
N VAL A 303 13.89 11.64 -17.35
CA VAL A 303 13.17 12.29 -18.46
C VAL A 303 14.11 12.66 -19.59
N ILE A 304 15.36 12.97 -19.28
CA ILE A 304 16.38 13.30 -20.28
C ILE A 304 17.29 12.10 -20.63
N GLY A 305 16.86 10.88 -20.27
CA GLY A 305 17.54 9.63 -20.64
C GLY A 305 18.81 9.33 -19.84
N ILE A 306 18.97 9.92 -18.65
CA ILE A 306 20.10 9.67 -17.76
C ILE A 306 19.86 8.37 -16.98
N PHE A 307 20.19 7.24 -17.59
CA PHE A 307 20.21 5.94 -16.90
C PHE A 307 21.60 5.29 -16.89
N THR A 308 22.48 5.64 -17.83
CA THR A 308 23.65 4.79 -18.12
C THR A 308 24.91 5.51 -18.57
N ASP A 309 24.85 6.73 -19.14
CA ASP A 309 26.07 7.45 -19.54
C ASP A 309 25.84 8.96 -19.73
N LEU A 310 26.49 9.74 -18.87
CA LEU A 310 26.28 11.18 -18.74
C LEU A 310 27.00 11.99 -19.81
N THR A 311 28.00 11.40 -20.47
CA THR A 311 28.77 12.06 -21.53
C THR A 311 28.07 12.02 -22.88
N LYS A 312 26.88 11.38 -22.98
CA LYS A 312 26.16 11.16 -24.24
C LYS A 312 24.86 11.96 -24.37
N VAL A 313 24.45 12.68 -23.33
CA VAL A 313 23.23 13.49 -23.38
C VAL A 313 23.54 14.79 -24.13
N ASN A 314 23.10 14.88 -25.38
CA ASN A 314 23.04 16.16 -26.08
C ASN A 314 21.86 16.96 -25.53
N ALA A 315 22.10 18.02 -24.76
CA ALA A 315 21.03 18.82 -24.17
C ALA A 315 20.23 19.62 -25.24
N GLU A 316 20.87 19.98 -26.35
CA GLU A 316 20.28 20.80 -27.43
C GLU A 316 19.15 20.10 -28.19
N GLN A 317 19.04 18.76 -28.07
CA GLN A 317 17.93 18.01 -28.65
C GLN A 317 16.61 18.21 -27.88
N PHE A 318 16.68 18.81 -26.69
CA PHE A 318 15.53 19.04 -25.83
C PHE A 318 14.96 20.44 -26.00
N THR A 319 13.64 20.55 -25.85
CA THR A 319 12.91 21.82 -25.88
C THR A 319 11.91 21.84 -24.74
N ALA A 320 11.86 22.95 -24.02
CA ALA A 320 10.83 23.23 -23.03
C ALA A 320 9.66 23.96 -23.70
N VAL A 321 8.46 23.41 -23.59
CA VAL A 321 7.25 23.98 -24.18
C VAL A 321 6.34 24.47 -23.07
N PHE A 322 6.31 25.78 -22.87
CA PHE A 322 5.45 26.46 -21.89
C PHE A 322 4.08 26.76 -22.48
N GLY A 323 3.05 26.80 -21.64
CA GLY A 323 1.69 27.19 -22.05
C GLY A 323 0.97 26.18 -22.95
N TYR A 324 1.38 24.90 -22.95
CA TYR A 324 0.70 23.86 -23.73
C TYR A 324 -0.56 23.34 -23.01
N GLU A 325 -1.68 24.05 -23.18
CA GLU A 325 -2.95 23.81 -22.46
C GLU A 325 -4.07 23.27 -23.36
N ASP A 326 -3.93 23.41 -24.68
CA ASP A 326 -4.82 22.80 -25.66
C ASP A 326 -4.03 22.29 -26.88
N LEU A 327 -4.67 21.49 -27.74
CA LEU A 327 -4.04 20.91 -28.93
C LEU A 327 -3.73 21.97 -30.00
N ASP A 328 -4.37 23.14 -29.92
CA ASP A 328 -4.30 24.23 -30.90
C ASP A 328 -3.49 25.45 -30.39
N SER A 329 -2.70 25.27 -29.32
CA SER A 329 -2.05 26.35 -28.57
C SER A 329 -1.02 27.10 -29.41
N LYS A 330 -1.49 28.10 -30.17
CA LYS A 330 -0.66 29.03 -30.96
C LYS A 330 0.24 29.89 -30.07
N ASP A 331 -0.08 29.98 -28.78
CA ASP A 331 0.62 30.82 -27.80
C ASP A 331 1.67 30.03 -26.99
N SER A 332 1.86 28.74 -27.29
CA SER A 332 2.87 27.93 -26.59
C SER A 332 4.29 28.40 -26.92
N LYS A 333 5.10 28.64 -25.88
CA LYS A 333 6.48 29.10 -26.02
C LYS A 333 7.42 27.91 -26.03
N CYS A 334 8.01 27.65 -27.20
CA CYS A 334 9.01 26.61 -27.37
C CYS A 334 10.41 27.21 -27.19
N ILE A 335 11.12 26.80 -26.15
CA ILE A 335 12.43 27.33 -25.81
C ILE A 335 13.45 26.19 -25.83
N PRO A 336 14.48 26.25 -26.67
CA PRO A 336 15.54 25.24 -26.69
C PRO A 336 16.26 25.15 -25.35
N VAL A 337 16.72 23.94 -25.01
CA VAL A 337 17.63 23.73 -23.89
C VAL A 337 19.05 24.00 -24.38
N LYS A 338 19.74 24.95 -23.75
CA LYS A 338 21.12 25.31 -24.06
C LYS A 338 22.10 24.26 -23.54
N GLN A 339 21.96 23.85 -22.28
CA GLN A 339 22.87 22.88 -21.66
C GLN A 339 22.26 22.17 -20.44
N LEU A 340 22.79 20.98 -20.17
CA LEU A 340 22.61 20.27 -18.90
C LEU A 340 23.60 20.83 -17.88
N THR A 341 23.11 21.60 -16.93
CA THR A 341 23.95 22.34 -15.97
C THR A 341 24.34 21.48 -14.77
N ASP A 342 23.36 20.73 -14.27
CA ASP A 342 23.57 19.80 -13.17
C ASP A 342 22.57 18.64 -13.22
N TYR A 343 22.90 17.51 -12.61
CA TYR A 343 21.99 16.38 -12.48
C TYR A 343 22.47 15.44 -11.38
N PHE A 344 21.54 14.62 -10.89
CA PHE A 344 21.86 13.48 -10.05
C PHE A 344 20.83 12.37 -10.30
N TYR A 345 21.32 11.14 -10.46
CA TYR A 345 20.48 9.95 -10.51
C TYR A 345 21.11 8.84 -9.67
N GLY A 346 20.49 8.52 -8.53
CA GLY A 346 21.02 7.50 -7.62
C GLY A 346 20.87 7.89 -6.15
N LYS A 347 21.70 7.30 -5.29
CA LYS A 347 21.74 7.60 -3.86
C LYS A 347 22.83 8.61 -3.54
N ASP A 348 22.49 9.62 -2.75
CA ASP A 348 23.48 10.53 -2.16
C ASP A 348 24.21 9.89 -0.96
N ASP A 349 25.15 10.62 -0.37
CA ASP A 349 25.96 10.16 0.76
C ASP A 349 25.14 9.84 2.02
N LYS A 350 23.89 10.35 2.10
CA LYS A 350 22.95 10.09 3.20
C LYS A 350 21.99 8.93 2.85
N GLY A 351 22.18 8.25 1.72
CA GLY A 351 21.33 7.17 1.25
C GLY A 351 19.99 7.62 0.67
N ARG A 352 19.77 8.94 0.50
CA ARG A 352 18.56 9.50 -0.10
C ARG A 352 18.64 9.32 -1.62
N HIS A 353 17.55 8.89 -2.25
CA HIS A 353 17.52 8.81 -3.70
C HIS A 353 17.19 10.18 -4.29
N LEU A 354 17.98 10.61 -5.28
CA LEU A 354 17.75 11.81 -6.05
C LEU A 354 17.65 11.43 -7.53
N ASP A 355 16.73 12.09 -8.22
CA ASP A 355 16.47 11.91 -9.64
C ASP A 355 16.08 13.28 -10.20
N TYR A 356 17.09 14.09 -10.54
CA TYR A 356 16.86 15.44 -11.06
C TYR A 356 17.86 15.80 -12.16
N ALA A 357 17.42 16.69 -13.04
CA ALA A 357 18.25 17.40 -14.00
C ALA A 357 17.89 18.88 -14.00
N LEU A 358 18.92 19.71 -13.84
CA LEU A 358 18.87 21.15 -13.95
C LEU A 358 19.33 21.56 -15.36
N LEU A 359 18.41 22.10 -16.13
CA LEU A 359 18.62 22.48 -17.52
C LEU A 359 18.64 24.01 -17.64
N GLU A 360 19.60 24.55 -18.38
CA GLU A 360 19.62 25.97 -18.75
C GLU A 360 18.91 26.14 -20.09
N LEU A 361 17.94 27.05 -20.15
CA LEU A 361 17.26 27.41 -21.39
C LEU A 361 18.07 28.40 -22.22
N ASP A 362 17.92 28.33 -23.54
CA ASP A 362 18.51 29.29 -24.49
C ASP A 362 17.68 30.58 -24.56
N VAL A 363 17.67 31.32 -23.46
CA VAL A 363 17.00 32.61 -23.29
C VAL A 363 17.69 33.40 -22.18
N ASP A 364 17.73 34.73 -22.28
CA ASP A 364 18.38 35.56 -21.26
C ASP A 364 17.73 35.42 -19.88
N LYS A 365 16.40 35.50 -19.82
CA LYS A 365 15.57 35.33 -18.62
C LYS A 365 14.13 35.02 -18.96
N MET A 366 13.44 34.30 -18.07
CA MET A 366 12.00 34.01 -18.17
C MET A 366 11.17 34.95 -17.30
N ALA A 367 11.22 36.26 -17.57
CA ALA A 367 10.57 37.27 -16.72
C ALA A 367 9.03 37.18 -16.64
N GLU A 368 8.40 36.47 -17.58
CA GLU A 368 6.94 36.35 -17.66
C GLU A 368 6.39 35.20 -16.79
N CYS A 369 7.24 34.24 -16.42
CA CYS A 369 6.86 33.09 -15.58
C CYS A 369 7.37 33.32 -14.15
N PRO A 370 6.60 32.98 -13.11
CA PRO A 370 7.12 33.08 -11.73
C PRO A 370 8.28 32.11 -11.48
N ASN A 371 9.24 32.48 -10.63
CA ASN A 371 10.22 31.50 -10.16
C ASN A 371 9.53 30.58 -9.16
N LEU A 372 9.52 29.26 -9.39
CA LEU A 372 8.91 28.35 -8.41
C LEU A 372 9.75 28.21 -7.14
N PHE A 373 11.04 28.55 -7.20
CA PHE A 373 11.88 28.64 -6.00
C PHE A 373 11.35 29.69 -5.00
N ASP A 374 10.74 30.79 -5.45
CA ASP A 374 10.16 31.81 -4.56
C ASP A 374 8.96 31.26 -3.74
N SER A 375 8.35 30.17 -4.20
CA SER A 375 7.29 29.45 -3.50
C SER A 375 7.81 28.30 -2.64
N TYR A 376 9.12 28.04 -2.62
CA TYR A 376 9.69 26.97 -1.82
C TYR A 376 9.70 27.33 -0.33
N SER A 377 9.24 26.40 0.52
CA SER A 377 9.28 26.56 1.97
C SER A 377 10.19 25.49 2.60
N PRO A 378 11.35 25.86 3.17
CA PRO A 378 12.26 24.90 3.78
C PRO A 378 11.63 24.25 5.02
N ASN A 379 11.95 22.99 5.24
CA ASN A 379 11.50 22.19 6.41
C ASN A 379 9.98 21.99 6.55
N ALA A 380 9.19 22.21 5.49
CA ALA A 380 7.77 21.87 5.50
C ALA A 380 7.58 20.36 5.81
N PRO A 381 6.72 19.96 6.76
CA PRO A 381 6.49 18.55 7.07
C PRO A 381 5.77 17.83 5.92
N ILE A 382 6.52 17.15 5.04
CA ILE A 382 5.97 16.39 3.90
C ILE A 382 5.49 14.99 4.34
N LYS A 383 4.85 14.88 5.51
CA LYS A 383 4.40 13.59 6.04
C LYS A 383 2.93 13.31 5.80
N LYS A 384 2.12 14.37 5.65
CA LYS A 384 0.67 14.29 5.53
C LYS A 384 0.14 15.59 4.95
N GLY A 385 -0.89 15.52 4.12
CA GLY A 385 -1.58 16.71 3.65
C GLY A 385 -2.20 16.55 2.27
N GLN A 386 -3.01 17.54 1.93
CA GLN A 386 -3.46 17.79 0.58
C GLN A 386 -2.32 18.39 -0.23
N ILE A 387 -2.15 17.91 -1.46
CA ILE A 387 -1.15 18.40 -2.40
C ILE A 387 -1.82 18.61 -3.76
N CYS A 388 -1.20 19.40 -4.62
CA CYS A 388 -1.59 19.50 -6.01
C CYS A 388 -0.38 19.32 -6.92
N ILE A 389 -0.53 18.45 -7.91
CA ILE A 389 0.49 18.20 -8.93
C ILE A 389 0.06 18.93 -10.19
N VAL A 390 0.97 19.66 -10.82
CA VAL A 390 0.70 20.39 -12.06
C VAL A 390 1.69 19.94 -13.13
N GLY A 391 1.21 19.50 -14.29
CA GLY A 391 2.09 18.92 -15.32
C GLY A 391 1.36 18.31 -16.50
N HIS A 392 2.07 17.46 -17.25
CA HIS A 392 1.60 16.93 -18.54
C HIS A 392 1.38 15.40 -18.51
N PRO A 393 0.37 14.90 -17.78
CA PRO A 393 0.10 13.47 -17.71
C PRO A 393 -0.39 12.91 -19.05
N GLY A 394 0.01 11.69 -19.36
CA GLY A 394 -0.20 11.05 -20.66
C GLY A 394 0.44 11.81 -21.81
N GLU A 395 1.49 12.58 -21.53
CA GLU A 395 2.13 13.51 -22.47
C GLU A 395 1.14 14.52 -23.09
N GLY A 396 0.01 14.77 -22.42
CA GLY A 396 -1.07 15.57 -22.97
C GLY A 396 -0.95 17.06 -22.71
N VAL A 397 -2.09 17.73 -22.81
CA VAL A 397 -2.27 19.10 -22.30
C VAL A 397 -1.93 19.18 -20.82
N LYS A 398 -1.49 20.36 -20.36
CA LYS A 398 -1.24 20.62 -18.94
C LYS A 398 -2.51 20.38 -18.13
N LYS A 399 -2.37 19.69 -16.99
CA LYS A 399 -3.44 19.41 -16.04
C LYS A 399 -2.97 19.72 -14.62
N MET A 400 -3.94 19.75 -13.71
CA MET A 400 -3.72 19.78 -12.27
C MET A 400 -4.44 18.60 -11.62
N ASP A 401 -3.85 18.00 -10.59
CA ASP A 401 -4.45 16.93 -9.80
C ASP A 401 -4.31 17.21 -8.30
N PRO A 402 -5.39 17.69 -7.64
CA PRO A 402 -5.45 17.78 -6.20
C PRO A 402 -5.60 16.38 -5.58
N CYS A 403 -4.61 15.94 -4.83
CA CYS A 403 -4.55 14.61 -4.23
C CYS A 403 -3.98 14.64 -2.78
N PHE A 404 -3.81 13.46 -2.18
CA PHE A 404 -3.38 13.31 -0.78
C PHE A 404 -2.11 12.52 -0.67
N ILE A 405 -1.21 13.01 0.20
CA ILE A 405 -0.09 12.21 0.66
C ILE A 405 -0.63 11.00 1.43
N ILE A 406 -0.28 9.81 0.94
CA ILE A 406 -0.37 8.54 1.66
C ILE A 406 0.80 8.50 2.64
N GLU A 407 0.48 8.67 3.92
CA GLU A 407 1.44 8.58 5.04
C GLU A 407 2.20 7.24 4.98
N ARG A 408 3.48 7.24 5.40
CA ARG A 408 4.40 6.11 5.21
C ARG A 408 3.86 4.81 5.79
N GLU A 409 3.22 4.91 6.94
CA GLU A 409 2.62 3.82 7.71
C GLU A 409 1.39 3.24 6.99
N ASN A 410 0.72 4.05 6.15
CA ASN A 410 -0.51 3.68 5.44
C ASN A 410 -0.25 3.18 4.01
N ARG A 411 0.99 3.20 3.52
CA ARG A 411 1.32 2.82 2.13
C ARG A 411 0.98 1.36 1.83
N LEU A 412 1.27 0.45 2.76
CA LEU A 412 0.92 -0.97 2.60
C LEU A 412 -0.59 -1.19 2.57
N GLU A 413 -1.34 -0.50 3.43
CA GLU A 413 -2.80 -0.56 3.42
C GLU A 413 -3.37 -0.03 2.10
N ALA A 414 -2.83 1.08 1.58
CA ALA A 414 -3.23 1.63 0.29
C ALA A 414 -2.96 0.65 -0.86
N ALA A 415 -1.80 -0.01 -0.87
CA ALA A 415 -1.47 -1.03 -1.86
C ALA A 415 -2.42 -2.25 -1.78
N HIS A 416 -2.72 -2.74 -0.57
CA HIS A 416 -3.67 -3.83 -0.36
C HIS A 416 -5.09 -3.46 -0.78
N LYS A 417 -5.52 -2.24 -0.46
CA LYS A 417 -6.82 -1.72 -0.90
C LYS A 417 -6.90 -1.70 -2.42
N HIS A 418 -5.89 -1.15 -3.10
CA HIS A 418 -5.82 -1.13 -4.56
C HIS A 418 -5.90 -2.54 -5.17
N ALA A 419 -5.13 -3.50 -4.62
CA ALA A 419 -5.18 -4.89 -5.05
C ALA A 419 -6.55 -5.55 -4.80
N SER A 420 -7.23 -5.22 -3.70
CA SER A 420 -8.56 -5.74 -3.39
C SER A 420 -9.64 -5.20 -4.33
N GLU A 421 -9.53 -3.93 -4.74
CA GLU A 421 -10.43 -3.32 -5.72
C GLU A 421 -10.17 -3.87 -7.14
N HIS A 422 -8.97 -4.40 -7.38
CA HIS A 422 -8.52 -4.99 -8.63
C HIS A 422 -8.16 -6.49 -8.51
N GLN A 423 -8.94 -7.28 -7.75
CA GLN A 423 -8.65 -8.70 -7.49
C GLN A 423 -8.34 -9.53 -8.76
N HIS A 424 -9.01 -9.22 -9.87
CA HIS A 424 -8.80 -9.88 -11.16
C HIS A 424 -7.41 -9.61 -11.79
N LEU A 425 -6.66 -8.63 -11.29
CA LEU A 425 -5.34 -8.21 -11.76
C LEU A 425 -4.22 -8.49 -10.74
N ILE A 426 -4.53 -9.10 -9.59
CA ILE A 426 -3.58 -9.28 -8.50
C ILE A 426 -2.32 -10.06 -8.93
N HIS A 427 -2.47 -11.02 -9.84
CA HIS A 427 -1.34 -11.76 -10.39
C HIS A 427 -0.35 -10.85 -11.13
N VAL A 428 -0.88 -9.94 -11.96
CA VAL A 428 -0.09 -8.98 -12.74
C VAL A 428 0.60 -7.96 -11.82
N ILE A 429 -0.12 -7.48 -10.80
CA ILE A 429 0.42 -6.55 -9.80
C ILE A 429 1.58 -7.21 -9.05
N ASN A 430 1.38 -8.44 -8.56
CA ASN A 430 2.40 -9.16 -7.81
C ASN A 430 3.62 -9.51 -8.66
N GLU A 431 3.42 -9.92 -9.91
CA GLU A 431 4.51 -10.17 -10.86
C GLU A 431 5.36 -8.92 -11.06
N LYS A 432 4.72 -7.78 -11.35
CA LYS A 432 5.43 -6.49 -11.52
C LYS A 432 6.12 -6.02 -10.25
N CYS A 433 5.46 -6.17 -9.10
CA CYS A 433 6.03 -5.84 -7.80
C CYS A 433 7.34 -6.59 -7.52
N VAL A 434 7.41 -7.88 -7.86
CA VAL A 434 8.61 -8.70 -7.70
C VAL A 434 9.68 -8.34 -8.74
N GLU A 435 9.29 -8.17 -10.00
CA GLU A 435 10.18 -7.81 -11.11
C GLU A 435 10.92 -6.49 -10.83
N GLU A 436 10.17 -5.45 -10.44
CA GLU A 436 10.68 -4.10 -10.21
C GLU A 436 11.12 -3.87 -8.75
N LYS A 437 11.00 -4.90 -7.89
CA LYS A 437 11.36 -4.86 -6.46
C LYS A 437 10.78 -3.65 -5.75
N TRP A 438 9.46 -3.48 -5.88
CA TRP A 438 8.77 -2.34 -5.29
C TRP A 438 8.99 -2.29 -3.78
N ASP A 439 9.56 -1.18 -3.34
CA ASP A 439 9.64 -0.82 -1.93
C ASP A 439 8.96 0.54 -1.77
N PHE A 440 7.78 0.51 -1.15
CA PHE A 440 6.97 1.70 -0.87
C PHE A 440 7.60 2.61 0.20
N SER A 441 8.68 2.17 0.84
CA SER A 441 9.33 2.82 1.99
C SER A 441 10.83 2.98 1.82
N ALA A 442 11.34 2.80 0.60
CA ALA A 442 12.77 2.67 0.30
C ALA A 442 13.59 3.89 0.73
N TYR A 443 12.99 5.08 0.63
CA TYR A 443 13.67 6.35 0.84
C TYR A 443 12.88 7.26 1.77
N GLU A 444 13.57 7.87 2.74
CA GLU A 444 12.94 8.79 3.70
C GLU A 444 12.43 10.08 3.03
N ASN A 445 13.08 10.52 1.95
CA ASN A 445 12.72 11.71 1.19
C ASN A 445 11.63 11.46 0.14
N GLN A 446 11.06 10.24 0.08
CA GLN A 446 9.98 9.89 -0.83
C GLN A 446 8.62 10.09 -0.16
N PHE A 447 7.72 10.77 -0.85
CA PHE A 447 6.30 10.84 -0.48
C PHE A 447 5.44 10.22 -1.59
N THR A 448 4.36 9.57 -1.19
CA THR A 448 3.48 8.76 -2.06
C THR A 448 2.06 9.30 -2.01
N TYR A 449 1.29 9.11 -3.07
CA TYR A 449 -0.07 9.61 -3.19
C TYR A 449 -0.86 8.79 -4.22
N ASP A 450 -2.18 8.84 -4.12
CA ASP A 450 -3.08 8.33 -5.16
C ASP A 450 -3.35 9.46 -6.16
N SER A 451 -2.92 9.29 -7.41
CA SER A 451 -3.03 10.31 -8.45
C SER A 451 -3.26 9.67 -9.81
N CYS A 452 -3.93 10.41 -10.69
CA CYS A 452 -4.13 10.02 -12.08
C CYS A 452 -2.98 10.49 -13.01
N PHE A 453 -1.91 11.07 -12.44
CA PHE A 453 -0.74 11.52 -13.18
C PHE A 453 0.19 10.33 -13.49
N PHE A 454 -0.13 9.62 -14.57
CA PHE A 454 0.68 8.54 -15.13
C PHE A 454 1.73 9.08 -16.12
N HIS A 455 2.31 8.21 -16.95
CA HIS A 455 3.37 8.50 -17.94
C HIS A 455 3.36 9.92 -18.54
N GLY A 456 4.50 10.60 -18.61
CA GLY A 456 4.62 12.00 -19.05
C GLY A 456 4.50 13.05 -17.94
N SER A 457 3.99 12.68 -16.76
CA SER A 457 3.98 13.54 -15.58
C SER A 457 5.34 13.69 -14.90
N SER A 458 6.29 12.78 -15.11
CA SER A 458 7.61 12.82 -14.48
C SER A 458 8.24 14.22 -14.63
N GLY A 459 8.66 14.80 -13.52
CA GLY A 459 9.25 16.13 -13.43
C GLY A 459 8.24 17.24 -13.10
N SER A 460 6.98 16.89 -12.85
CA SER A 460 5.95 17.86 -12.41
C SER A 460 6.26 18.40 -11.02
N PRO A 461 6.13 19.72 -10.77
CA PRO A 461 6.16 20.26 -9.42
C PRO A 461 4.97 19.77 -8.60
N VAL A 462 5.21 19.58 -7.31
CA VAL A 462 4.19 19.25 -6.31
C VAL A 462 4.07 20.41 -5.33
N PHE A 463 2.85 20.90 -5.15
CA PHE A 463 2.53 21.99 -4.24
C PHE A 463 1.73 21.51 -3.03
N ASP A 464 1.94 22.12 -1.87
CA ASP A 464 1.06 21.95 -0.70
C ASP A 464 -0.20 22.84 -0.80
N VAL A 465 -1.03 22.81 0.24
CA VAL A 465 -2.25 23.64 0.36
C VAL A 465 -1.97 25.14 0.38
N ASP A 466 -0.75 25.52 0.73
CA ASP A 466 -0.29 26.90 0.74
C ASP A 466 0.32 27.35 -0.58
N CYS A 467 0.26 26.48 -1.59
CA CYS A 467 0.88 26.63 -2.88
C CYS A 467 2.41 26.75 -2.77
N ASN A 468 3.00 26.19 -1.71
CA ASN A 468 4.44 26.09 -1.60
C ASN A 468 4.94 24.89 -2.40
N LEU A 469 6.05 25.05 -3.13
CA LEU A 469 6.71 23.94 -3.79
C LEU A 469 7.32 23.00 -2.74
N ILE A 470 6.95 21.72 -2.74
CA ILE A 470 7.42 20.73 -1.74
C ILE A 470 8.20 19.57 -2.35
N GLY A 471 8.01 19.28 -3.63
CA GLY A 471 8.74 18.20 -4.30
C GLY A 471 8.52 18.15 -5.80
N ILE A 472 9.07 17.08 -6.38
CA ILE A 472 8.95 16.75 -7.80
C ILE A 472 8.30 15.36 -7.92
N HIS A 473 7.24 15.24 -8.71
CA HIS A 473 6.66 13.96 -9.03
C HIS A 473 7.63 13.18 -9.93
N THR A 474 7.90 11.93 -9.58
CA THR A 474 8.95 11.13 -10.23
C THR A 474 8.41 9.90 -10.92
N GLY A 475 7.45 9.21 -10.33
CA GLY A 475 6.95 7.99 -10.94
C GLY A 475 5.85 7.33 -10.14
N GLY A 476 5.62 6.06 -10.46
CA GLY A 476 4.59 5.27 -9.82
C GLY A 476 4.85 3.78 -9.94
N TYR A 477 4.14 3.03 -9.13
CA TYR A 477 4.23 1.57 -9.06
C TYR A 477 3.28 0.97 -10.11
N LYS A 478 3.76 1.02 -11.36
CA LYS A 478 2.96 0.84 -12.57
C LYS A 478 2.85 -0.61 -13.00
N TYR A 479 1.66 -1.02 -13.43
CA TYR A 479 1.43 -2.34 -14.03
C TYR A 479 0.50 -2.23 -15.24
N LYS A 480 0.65 -3.13 -16.21
CA LYS A 480 -0.12 -3.15 -17.46
C LYS A 480 -0.97 -4.39 -17.54
N THR A 481 -2.21 -4.25 -18.01
CA THR A 481 -3.06 -5.41 -18.30
C THR A 481 -2.88 -5.86 -19.76
N LYS A 482 -3.62 -6.86 -20.25
CA LYS A 482 -3.56 -7.34 -21.65
C LYS A 482 -3.99 -6.29 -22.72
N GLY A 483 -4.05 -5.00 -22.40
CA GLY A 483 -4.31 -3.89 -23.32
C GLY A 483 -3.48 -2.65 -22.97
N ASP A 484 -3.69 -1.53 -23.67
CA ASP A 484 -2.82 -0.33 -23.59
C ASP A 484 -2.97 0.49 -22.29
N LYS A 485 -3.94 0.15 -21.43
CA LYS A 485 -4.17 0.90 -20.20
C LYS A 485 -3.10 0.56 -19.16
N THR A 486 -2.30 1.56 -18.83
CA THR A 486 -1.37 1.51 -17.70
C THR A 486 -2.11 1.89 -16.42
N TRP A 487 -1.91 1.11 -15.37
CA TRP A 487 -2.42 1.37 -14.04
C TRP A 487 -1.25 1.59 -13.09
N SER A 488 -1.52 2.16 -11.93
CA SER A 488 -0.54 2.31 -10.87
C SER A 488 -1.18 2.04 -9.53
N VAL A 489 -0.44 1.39 -8.64
CA VAL A 489 -0.89 1.12 -7.26
C VAL A 489 -0.86 2.41 -6.43
N MET A 490 0.16 3.23 -6.64
CA MET A 490 0.29 4.58 -6.11
C MET A 490 1.39 5.31 -6.89
N GLU A 491 1.34 6.63 -6.91
CA GLU A 491 2.39 7.48 -7.46
C GLU A 491 3.29 8.00 -6.32
N TYR A 492 4.46 8.51 -6.68
CA TYR A 492 5.43 9.06 -5.75
C TYR A 492 6.21 10.23 -6.33
N GLY A 493 6.76 11.02 -5.42
CA GLY A 493 7.70 12.10 -5.71
C GLY A 493 8.79 12.17 -4.64
N PHE A 494 9.81 12.98 -4.92
CA PHE A 494 10.90 13.26 -3.99
C PHE A 494 10.83 14.70 -3.50
N SER A 495 11.14 14.89 -2.22
CA SER A 495 11.15 16.23 -1.58
C SER A 495 12.16 17.16 -2.24
N MET A 496 11.85 18.47 -2.30
CA MET A 496 12.75 19.46 -2.90
C MET A 496 14.05 19.68 -2.12
N GLN A 497 14.03 19.66 -0.78
CA GLN A 497 15.20 20.06 0.03
C GLN A 497 16.48 19.30 -0.35
N PRO A 498 16.52 17.95 -0.41
CA PRO A 498 17.72 17.21 -0.79
C PRO A 498 18.22 17.51 -2.21
N ILE A 499 17.30 17.85 -3.14
CA ILE A 499 17.64 18.21 -4.52
C ILE A 499 18.32 19.58 -4.54
N LEU A 500 17.73 20.56 -3.85
CA LEU A 500 18.28 21.92 -3.74
C LEU A 500 19.64 21.91 -3.03
N ASP A 501 19.77 21.16 -1.94
CA ASP A 501 21.04 20.99 -1.22
C ASP A 501 22.15 20.49 -2.17
N ASN A 502 21.82 19.54 -3.05
CA ASN A 502 22.77 18.96 -4.00
C ASN A 502 23.15 19.99 -5.08
N ILE A 503 22.16 20.66 -5.68
CA ILE A 503 22.37 21.72 -6.69
C ILE A 503 23.28 22.82 -6.13
N ILE A 504 23.02 23.29 -4.91
CA ILE A 504 23.83 24.34 -4.26
C ILE A 504 25.26 23.84 -4.04
N ALA A 505 25.43 22.62 -3.52
CA ALA A 505 26.75 22.04 -3.28
C ALA A 505 27.55 21.94 -4.58
N VAL A 506 26.94 21.44 -5.65
CA VAL A 506 27.60 21.32 -6.96
C VAL A 506 27.87 22.69 -7.59
N ALA A 507 26.94 23.63 -7.49
CA ALA A 507 27.14 25.00 -7.97
C ALA A 507 28.33 25.69 -7.28
N ARG A 508 28.48 25.50 -5.96
CA ARG A 508 29.65 25.99 -5.19
C ARG A 508 30.96 25.37 -5.66
N ILE A 509 30.97 24.06 -5.93
CA ILE A 509 32.16 23.34 -6.43
C ILE A 509 32.54 23.81 -7.85
N LYS A 510 31.55 23.98 -8.73
CA LYS A 510 31.75 24.39 -10.12
C LYS A 510 31.94 25.91 -10.30
N GLY A 511 31.75 26.70 -9.25
CA GLY A 511 31.83 28.16 -9.31
C GLY A 511 30.68 28.83 -10.08
N LEU A 512 29.50 28.21 -10.11
CA LEU A 512 28.31 28.70 -10.82
C LEU A 512 27.60 29.79 -9.99
N LEU A 513 28.20 30.99 -9.96
CA LEU A 513 27.76 32.12 -9.13
C LEU A 513 26.33 32.59 -9.42
N ASP A 514 25.87 32.42 -10.65
CA ASP A 514 24.50 32.78 -11.05
C ASP A 514 23.46 31.85 -10.41
N ILE A 515 23.78 30.57 -10.20
CA ILE A 515 22.91 29.65 -9.44
C ILE A 515 22.93 29.98 -7.96
N ILE A 516 24.11 30.15 -7.37
CA ILE A 516 24.29 30.39 -5.93
C ILE A 516 23.49 31.61 -5.47
N ARG A 517 23.58 32.73 -6.22
CA ARG A 517 22.88 33.98 -5.88
C ARG A 517 21.36 33.89 -5.93
N ASN A 518 20.79 32.95 -6.69
CA ASN A 518 19.34 32.83 -6.82
C ASN A 518 18.74 31.80 -5.84
N VAL A 519 19.57 31.07 -5.10
CA VAL A 519 19.14 29.99 -4.20
C VAL A 519 19.52 30.26 -2.73
N ASP A 520 20.57 31.05 -2.48
CA ASP A 520 21.01 31.43 -1.12
C ASP A 520 20.33 32.72 -0.57
N ASP A 521 19.62 33.49 -1.40
CA ASP A 521 18.80 34.65 -1.00
C ASP A 521 17.36 34.22 -0.65
#